data_AF-A0A7M3ZT87-F1
#
_entry.id   AF-A0A7M3ZT87-F1
#
_cell.length_a   1.000
_cell.length_b   1.000
_cell.length_c   1.000
_cell.angle_alpha   90.00
_cell.angle_beta   90.00
_cell.angle_gamma   90.00
#
_symmetry.space_group_name_H-M   'P 1'
#
loop_
_entity.id
_entity.type
_entity.pdbx_description
1 polymer ?
#
loop_
_entity_poly.entity_id
_entity_poly.type
_entity_poly.pdbx_seq_one_letter_code
_entity_poly.pdbx_strand_id
1 'polypeptide(L)'
;MAESITLKVNGQAVPGDPIETAVGDTVRVTWTWTGAAGGTETIDVGVELKFQADKPALTGSAMYDIETFDTGGGTGTYYPPDEPLRTDGSGSSMELDITMNLRKQDGGLLLERITTVTVHDEMAFWMRWGMDHIGDQNPALSPMLSAFSAGSVSDEDRVSRFVEEVERSEFERQMISLGPMYMNDGLGLETEELLGDFRAFNELKVELDLNGEDAVVNHPVTLTFSTTELLVDSVRLDVLRNFMVVQPAPLWSDYDLMLEAKSTSTTALSNSILRESEAFDFSVSRMPWGDTVRMRGEGIQQDESFVLSTLPTSNLVYAPVSISLLTIVGLIGAFAMGLALTKSRRRTYLYMEIVLAPIVLLVALFGYPIPFIGIALGAVGFIWVVTAIASPRLVGVQRNASTPSYPKIACPACQTMNPITTDERPHRFNCQGCSRVIKIVA
;
A
#
# COMPACT_ATOMS: atom_id res chain seq x y z
N MET A 1 -3.16 -37.06 -8.28
CA MET A 1 -2.69 -36.26 -9.43
C MET A 1 -1.25 -36.66 -9.67
N ALA A 2 -0.77 -36.61 -10.93
CA ALA A 2 0.66 -36.80 -11.18
C ALA A 2 1.42 -35.62 -10.56
N GLU A 3 2.60 -35.87 -10.03
CA GLU A 3 3.49 -34.84 -9.49
C GLU A 3 4.26 -34.14 -10.61
N SER A 4 4.56 -34.85 -11.70
CA SER A 4 5.07 -34.24 -12.92
C SER A 4 4.77 -35.08 -14.15
N ILE A 5 4.57 -34.39 -15.28
CA ILE A 5 4.52 -34.96 -16.62
C ILE A 5 5.60 -34.27 -17.46
N THR A 6 6.41 -35.03 -18.16
CA THR A 6 7.51 -34.48 -18.96
C THR A 6 7.57 -35.15 -20.32
N LEU A 7 7.53 -34.36 -21.37
CA LEU A 7 7.81 -34.81 -22.73
C LEU A 7 9.31 -34.71 -23.01
N LYS A 8 9.87 -35.75 -23.62
CA LYS A 8 11.24 -35.77 -24.13
C LYS A 8 11.22 -36.02 -25.63
N VAL A 9 12.01 -35.26 -26.39
CA VAL A 9 12.29 -35.50 -27.79
C VAL A 9 13.78 -35.77 -27.93
N ASN A 10 14.15 -36.91 -28.53
CA ASN A 10 15.52 -37.40 -28.67
C ASN A 10 16.27 -37.45 -27.32
N GLY A 11 15.56 -37.85 -26.26
CA GLY A 11 16.10 -37.93 -24.90
C GLY A 11 16.26 -36.58 -24.17
N GLN A 12 15.98 -35.45 -24.81
CA GLN A 12 16.00 -34.12 -24.20
C GLN A 12 14.59 -33.68 -23.79
N ALA A 13 14.43 -33.12 -22.59
CA ALA A 13 13.15 -32.59 -22.15
C ALA A 13 12.73 -31.42 -23.06
N VAL A 14 11.47 -31.42 -23.48
CA VAL A 14 10.88 -30.27 -24.18
C VAL A 14 10.63 -29.18 -23.13
N PRO A 15 11.24 -27.99 -23.30
CA PRO A 15 11.06 -26.89 -22.35
C PRO A 15 9.69 -26.22 -22.52
N GLY A 16 9.23 -25.57 -21.45
CA GLY A 16 7.96 -24.85 -21.42
C GLY A 16 6.79 -25.69 -20.93
N ASP A 17 5.75 -25.00 -20.48
CA ASP A 17 4.55 -25.64 -19.95
C ASP A 17 3.67 -26.12 -21.11
N PRO A 18 3.11 -27.35 -21.00
CA PRO A 18 2.17 -27.84 -21.99
C PRO A 18 0.86 -27.04 -21.97
N ILE A 19 0.10 -27.18 -23.04
CA ILE A 19 -1.27 -26.68 -23.13
C ILE A 19 -2.22 -27.86 -22.97
N GLU A 20 -3.09 -27.80 -21.97
CA GLU A 20 -4.15 -28.77 -21.75
C GLU A 20 -5.48 -28.32 -22.37
N THR A 21 -6.18 -29.28 -22.99
CA THR A 21 -7.54 -29.10 -23.51
C THR A 21 -8.42 -30.27 -23.07
N ALA A 22 -9.70 -29.99 -22.80
CA ALA A 22 -10.68 -31.02 -22.49
C ALA A 22 -11.18 -31.69 -23.78
N VAL A 23 -11.12 -33.01 -23.86
CA VAL A 23 -11.63 -33.80 -24.99
C VAL A 23 -12.48 -34.96 -24.46
N GLY A 24 -13.79 -34.74 -24.39
CA GLY A 24 -14.72 -35.70 -23.77
C GLY A 24 -14.40 -35.93 -22.30
N ASP A 25 -14.21 -37.19 -21.89
CA ASP A 25 -13.82 -37.57 -20.53
C ASP A 25 -12.29 -37.57 -20.31
N THR A 26 -11.51 -37.01 -21.25
CA THR A 26 -10.04 -37.05 -21.22
C THR A 26 -9.42 -35.66 -21.33
N VAL A 27 -8.20 -35.51 -20.82
CA VAL A 27 -7.38 -34.30 -20.99
C VAL A 27 -6.33 -34.57 -22.06
N ARG A 28 -6.27 -33.72 -23.08
CA ARG A 28 -5.20 -33.73 -24.09
C ARG A 28 -4.14 -32.71 -23.68
N VAL A 29 -2.92 -33.20 -23.47
CA VAL A 29 -1.76 -32.38 -23.10
C VAL A 29 -0.87 -32.23 -24.33
N THR A 30 -0.57 -30.99 -24.74
CA THR A 30 0.17 -30.70 -25.97
C THR A 30 1.40 -29.85 -25.67
N TRP A 31 2.58 -30.31 -26.08
CA TRP A 31 3.83 -29.54 -25.97
C TRP A 31 4.24 -29.00 -27.32
N THR A 32 4.96 -27.87 -27.29
CA THR A 32 5.58 -27.31 -28.49
C THR A 32 7.08 -27.59 -28.49
N TRP A 33 7.57 -28.32 -29.49
CA TRP A 33 8.99 -28.58 -29.68
C TRP A 33 9.51 -27.83 -30.90
N THR A 34 10.54 -27.00 -30.70
CA THR A 34 11.12 -26.12 -31.74
C THR A 34 12.50 -26.57 -32.21
N GLY A 35 12.96 -27.76 -31.81
CA GLY A 35 14.31 -28.26 -32.08
C GLY A 35 14.49 -29.03 -33.40
N ALA A 36 13.54 -28.93 -34.32
CA ALA A 36 13.57 -29.67 -35.58
C ALA A 36 14.71 -29.20 -36.49
N ALA A 37 15.37 -30.14 -37.16
CA ALA A 37 16.48 -29.83 -38.08
C ALA A 37 16.00 -29.32 -39.46
N GLY A 38 14.71 -29.44 -39.76
CA GLY A 38 14.12 -29.11 -41.07
C GLY A 38 14.10 -30.31 -42.03
N GLY A 39 13.00 -30.48 -42.78
CA GLY A 39 12.81 -31.59 -43.71
C GLY A 39 12.33 -32.88 -43.04
N THR A 40 12.63 -34.04 -43.63
CA THR A 40 12.26 -35.35 -43.06
C THR A 40 13.29 -35.81 -42.03
N GLU A 41 12.85 -36.07 -40.80
CA GLU A 41 13.69 -36.59 -39.72
C GLU A 41 12.95 -37.63 -38.86
N THR A 42 13.70 -38.59 -38.33
CA THR A 42 13.18 -39.55 -37.35
C THR A 42 13.49 -39.04 -35.95
N ILE A 43 12.46 -38.93 -35.11
CA ILE A 43 12.57 -38.48 -33.73
C ILE A 43 12.10 -39.57 -32.76
N ASP A 44 12.74 -39.66 -31.59
CA ASP A 44 12.27 -40.46 -30.46
C ASP A 44 11.46 -39.55 -29.53
N VAL A 45 10.18 -39.86 -29.33
CA VAL A 45 9.30 -39.12 -28.43
C VAL A 45 9.03 -40.00 -27.22
N GLY A 46 9.41 -39.52 -26.05
CA GLY A 46 9.21 -40.19 -24.77
C GLY A 46 8.37 -39.35 -23.82
N VAL A 47 7.47 -40.00 -23.07
CA VAL A 47 6.72 -39.38 -21.97
C VAL A 47 7.16 -40.02 -20.66
N GLU A 48 7.44 -39.19 -19.67
CA GLU A 48 7.72 -39.58 -18.30
C GLU A 48 6.60 -39.03 -17.39
N LEU A 49 5.92 -39.92 -16.68
CA LEU A 49 4.85 -39.62 -15.74
C LEU A 49 5.26 -40.04 -14.33
N LYS A 50 5.38 -39.08 -13.42
CA LYS A 50 5.64 -39.35 -11.99
C LYS A 50 4.38 -39.13 -11.18
N PHE A 51 3.95 -40.15 -10.45
CA PHE A 51 2.79 -40.05 -9.56
C PHE A 51 3.15 -39.67 -8.12
N GLN A 52 4.39 -39.94 -7.68
CA GLN A 52 4.91 -39.67 -6.33
C GLN A 52 6.44 -39.51 -6.38
N ALA A 53 6.99 -38.58 -5.58
CA ALA A 53 8.38 -38.15 -5.59
C ALA A 53 9.39 -39.31 -5.44
N ASP A 54 9.01 -40.29 -4.60
CA ASP A 54 9.86 -41.44 -4.24
C ASP A 54 9.49 -42.72 -5.00
N LYS A 55 8.66 -42.64 -6.04
CA LYS A 55 8.26 -43.81 -6.86
C LYS A 55 8.88 -43.76 -8.24
N PRO A 56 9.16 -44.93 -8.86
CA PRO A 56 9.62 -44.98 -10.24
C PRO A 56 8.61 -44.30 -11.17
N ALA A 57 9.11 -43.49 -12.09
CA ALA A 57 8.28 -42.89 -13.13
C ALA A 57 7.76 -43.96 -14.09
N LEU A 58 6.55 -43.76 -14.60
CA LEU A 58 6.03 -44.50 -15.74
C LEU A 58 6.57 -43.85 -17.00
N THR A 59 7.30 -44.63 -17.80
CA THR A 59 7.93 -44.15 -19.04
C THR A 59 7.40 -44.91 -20.24
N GLY A 60 7.13 -44.20 -21.33
CA GLY A 60 6.88 -44.80 -22.65
C GLY A 60 7.58 -43.98 -23.71
N SER A 61 8.14 -44.62 -24.74
CA SER A 61 8.68 -43.92 -25.90
C SER A 61 8.34 -44.62 -27.21
N ALA A 62 8.29 -43.84 -28.28
CA ALA A 62 8.06 -44.31 -29.63
C ALA A 62 8.85 -43.45 -30.64
N MET A 63 9.27 -44.08 -31.73
CA MET A 63 9.92 -43.38 -32.85
C MET A 63 8.88 -42.93 -33.87
N TYR A 64 9.06 -41.71 -34.37
CA TYR A 64 8.20 -41.10 -35.38
C TYR A 64 9.06 -40.55 -36.52
N ASP A 65 8.63 -40.81 -37.75
CA ASP A 65 9.15 -40.11 -38.93
C ASP A 65 8.28 -38.88 -39.14
N ILE A 66 8.89 -37.69 -39.00
CA ILE A 66 8.23 -36.41 -39.19
C ILE A 66 8.79 -35.69 -40.40
N GLU A 67 7.98 -34.85 -41.04
CA GLU A 67 8.41 -33.92 -42.07
C GLU A 67 8.04 -32.51 -41.62
N THR A 68 9.03 -31.64 -41.50
CA THR A 68 8.83 -30.27 -41.04
C THR A 68 8.80 -29.29 -42.21
N PHE A 69 7.80 -28.43 -42.19
CA PHE A 69 7.59 -27.38 -43.17
C PHE A 69 7.63 -26.03 -42.46
N ASP A 70 8.47 -25.12 -42.93
CA ASP A 70 8.44 -23.73 -42.47
C ASP A 70 7.31 -22.99 -43.16
N THR A 71 6.23 -22.73 -42.42
CA THR A 71 5.08 -21.96 -42.91
C THR A 71 5.24 -20.46 -42.69
N GLY A 72 6.35 -19.99 -42.10
CA GLY A 72 6.69 -18.56 -41.95
C GLY A 72 5.70 -17.73 -41.11
N GLY A 73 4.74 -18.36 -40.44
CA GLY A 73 3.67 -17.70 -39.70
C GLY A 73 3.14 -18.59 -38.57
N GLY A 74 3.51 -18.23 -37.34
CA GLY A 74 3.08 -18.88 -36.11
C GLY A 74 3.64 -18.15 -34.90
N THR A 75 2.98 -18.31 -33.75
CA THR A 75 3.33 -17.68 -32.47
C THR A 75 4.52 -18.38 -31.78
N GLY A 76 5.04 -19.47 -32.35
CA GLY A 76 6.07 -20.29 -31.73
C GLY A 76 5.53 -21.24 -30.63
N THR A 77 4.23 -21.21 -30.37
CA THR A 77 3.50 -22.11 -29.46
C THR A 77 2.36 -22.81 -30.19
N TYR A 78 1.91 -23.93 -29.64
CA TYR A 78 0.70 -24.60 -30.10
C TYR A 78 -0.53 -23.74 -29.79
N TYR A 79 -1.41 -23.60 -30.76
CA TYR A 79 -2.70 -22.93 -30.60
C TYR A 79 -3.82 -23.98 -30.63
N PRO A 80 -4.52 -24.23 -29.51
CA PRO A 80 -5.54 -25.26 -29.46
C PRO A 80 -6.81 -24.84 -30.22
N PRO A 81 -7.46 -25.79 -30.93
CA PRO A 81 -8.75 -25.54 -31.59
C PRO A 81 -9.94 -25.54 -30.63
N ASP A 82 -9.76 -26.06 -29.42
CA ASP A 82 -10.76 -26.14 -28.36
C ASP A 82 -10.30 -25.28 -27.17
N GLU A 83 -11.24 -24.86 -26.32
CA GLU A 83 -10.93 -24.03 -25.15
C GLU A 83 -9.87 -24.70 -24.25
N PRO A 84 -8.77 -23.99 -23.92
CA PRO A 84 -7.75 -24.49 -23.03
C PRO A 84 -8.28 -24.63 -21.59
N LEU A 85 -7.69 -25.52 -20.81
CA LEU A 85 -7.99 -25.58 -19.37
C LEU A 85 -7.46 -24.32 -18.68
N ARG A 86 -8.19 -23.88 -17.66
CA ARG A 86 -7.81 -22.73 -16.81
C ARG A 86 -6.74 -23.04 -15.77
N THR A 87 -6.45 -24.33 -15.56
CA THR A 87 -5.47 -24.81 -14.59
C THR A 87 -5.05 -26.22 -14.97
N ASP A 88 -3.78 -26.52 -14.80
CA ASP A 88 -3.18 -27.87 -14.88
C ASP A 88 -3.28 -28.61 -13.52
N GLY A 89 -3.79 -27.93 -12.49
CA GLY A 89 -3.89 -28.38 -11.10
C GLY A 89 -2.85 -27.77 -10.16
N SER A 90 -1.85 -27.06 -10.67
CA SER A 90 -0.87 -26.30 -9.87
C SER A 90 -1.36 -24.90 -9.54
N GLY A 91 -2.11 -24.28 -10.46
CA GLY A 91 -2.67 -22.94 -10.31
C GLY A 91 -1.70 -21.83 -10.74
N SER A 92 -2.23 -20.78 -11.36
CA SER A 92 -1.44 -19.66 -11.86
C SER A 92 -1.11 -18.66 -10.75
N SER A 93 -0.04 -17.87 -10.95
CA SER A 93 0.31 -16.77 -10.05
C SER A 93 -0.44 -15.46 -10.38
N MET A 94 -0.64 -14.59 -9.38
CA MET A 94 -1.35 -13.32 -9.53
C MET A 94 -0.67 -12.19 -8.75
N GLU A 95 -0.57 -11.00 -9.35
CA GLU A 95 -0.17 -9.78 -8.65
C GLU A 95 -1.35 -8.81 -8.58
N LEU A 96 -1.61 -8.25 -7.40
CA LEU A 96 -2.72 -7.36 -7.14
C LEU A 96 -2.23 -6.03 -6.57
N ASP A 97 -2.39 -4.94 -7.32
CA ASP A 97 -2.14 -3.56 -6.87
C ASP A 97 -3.48 -2.82 -6.72
N ILE A 98 -3.75 -2.31 -5.51
CA ILE A 98 -4.95 -1.53 -5.19
C ILE A 98 -4.53 -0.16 -4.67
N THR A 99 -4.84 0.87 -5.46
CA THR A 99 -4.69 2.27 -5.04
C THR A 99 -6.04 2.91 -4.80
N MET A 100 -6.21 3.54 -3.63
CA MET A 100 -7.46 4.19 -3.24
C MET A 100 -7.24 5.63 -2.82
N ASN A 101 -8.14 6.54 -3.23
CA ASN A 101 -8.13 7.94 -2.82
C ASN A 101 -9.50 8.36 -2.28
N LEU A 102 -9.54 8.73 -1.00
CA LEU A 102 -10.72 9.23 -0.33
C LEU A 102 -10.73 10.76 -0.31
N ARG A 103 -11.73 11.38 -0.93
CA ARG A 103 -11.89 12.83 -0.98
C ARG A 103 -13.29 13.25 -0.57
N LYS A 104 -13.45 14.54 -0.28
CA LYS A 104 -14.75 15.14 -0.01
C LYS A 104 -15.27 15.80 -1.28
N GLN A 105 -16.48 15.45 -1.70
CA GLN A 105 -17.12 16.02 -2.88
C GLN A 105 -18.63 16.17 -2.65
N ASP A 106 -19.19 17.31 -3.02
CA ASP A 106 -20.64 17.62 -2.99
C ASP A 106 -21.36 17.30 -1.66
N GLY A 107 -20.65 17.44 -0.53
CA GLY A 107 -21.18 17.17 0.80
C GLY A 107 -21.12 15.70 1.25
N GLY A 108 -20.65 14.80 0.38
CA GLY A 108 -20.37 13.39 0.67
C GLY A 108 -18.89 13.05 0.62
N LEU A 109 -18.61 11.76 0.74
CA LEU A 109 -17.28 11.18 0.55
C LEU A 109 -17.24 10.49 -0.80
N LEU A 110 -16.24 10.81 -1.62
CA LEU A 110 -15.97 10.09 -2.86
C LEU A 110 -14.74 9.20 -2.64
N LEU A 111 -14.87 7.94 -2.99
CA LEU A 111 -13.78 6.99 -3.04
C LEU A 111 -13.46 6.68 -4.50
N GLU A 112 -12.25 7.04 -4.92
CA GLU A 112 -11.66 6.58 -6.18
C GLU A 112 -10.84 5.32 -5.87
N ARG A 113 -11.04 4.23 -6.60
CA ARG A 113 -10.28 2.99 -6.48
C ARG A 113 -9.75 2.58 -7.84
N ILE A 114 -8.48 2.23 -7.91
CA ILE A 114 -7.82 1.61 -9.05
C ILE A 114 -7.34 0.25 -8.58
N THR A 115 -7.84 -0.81 -9.20
CA THR A 115 -7.46 -2.20 -8.92
C THR A 115 -6.84 -2.79 -10.17
N THR A 116 -5.57 -3.15 -10.08
CA THR A 116 -4.80 -3.75 -11.16
C THR A 116 -4.51 -5.19 -10.80
N VAL A 117 -4.98 -6.12 -11.64
CA VAL A 117 -4.82 -7.56 -11.50
C VAL A 117 -3.92 -8.04 -12.63
N THR A 118 -2.69 -8.42 -12.32
CA THR A 118 -1.77 -9.06 -13.28
C THR A 118 -1.88 -10.56 -13.13
N VAL A 119 -2.21 -11.23 -14.23
CA VAL A 119 -2.47 -12.66 -14.30
C VAL A 119 -1.35 -13.33 -15.10
N HIS A 120 -0.86 -14.45 -14.61
CA HIS A 120 0.22 -15.22 -15.21
C HIS A 120 -0.26 -16.60 -15.73
N ASP A 121 0.67 -17.34 -16.34
CA ASP A 121 0.58 -18.78 -16.63
C ASP A 121 -0.68 -19.21 -17.43
N GLU A 122 -1.30 -20.34 -17.09
CA GLU A 122 -2.44 -20.94 -17.81
C GLU A 122 -3.65 -20.00 -17.84
N MET A 123 -3.88 -19.24 -16.76
CA MET A 123 -4.98 -18.30 -16.73
C MET A 123 -4.76 -17.15 -17.73
N ALA A 124 -3.53 -16.65 -17.84
CA ALA A 124 -3.20 -15.62 -18.83
C ALA A 124 -3.39 -16.14 -20.26
N PHE A 125 -2.99 -17.38 -20.52
CA PHE A 125 -3.23 -18.04 -21.81
C PHE A 125 -4.73 -18.19 -22.10
N TRP A 126 -5.51 -18.67 -21.13
CA TRP A 126 -6.96 -18.82 -21.26
C TRP A 126 -7.65 -17.48 -21.56
N MET A 127 -7.24 -16.40 -20.87
CA MET A 127 -7.75 -15.05 -21.15
C MET A 127 -7.44 -14.59 -22.58
N ARG A 128 -6.19 -14.76 -23.04
CA ARG A 128 -5.77 -14.41 -24.41
C ARG A 128 -6.51 -15.20 -25.46
N TRP A 129 -6.60 -16.51 -25.28
CA TRP A 129 -7.31 -17.41 -26.17
C TRP A 129 -8.80 -17.03 -26.24
N GLY A 130 -9.41 -16.70 -25.09
CA GLY A 130 -10.80 -16.25 -25.02
C GLY A 130 -11.06 -14.93 -25.75
N MET A 131 -10.11 -14.00 -25.74
CA MET A 131 -10.22 -12.73 -26.48
C MET A 131 -10.19 -12.93 -28.00
N ASP A 132 -9.30 -13.81 -28.48
CA ASP A 132 -9.20 -14.22 -29.90
C ASP A 132 -10.43 -15.04 -30.37
N HIS A 133 -11.39 -15.31 -29.47
CA HIS A 133 -12.67 -15.98 -29.74
C HIS A 133 -13.90 -15.12 -29.46
N ILE A 134 -13.74 -13.79 -29.28
CA ILE A 134 -14.88 -12.90 -29.00
C ILE A 134 -15.93 -12.98 -30.12
N GLY A 135 -17.15 -13.35 -29.74
CA GLY A 135 -18.27 -13.51 -30.67
C GLY A 135 -18.31 -14.83 -31.42
N ASP A 136 -17.47 -15.81 -31.09
CA ASP A 136 -17.59 -17.16 -31.60
C ASP A 136 -18.88 -17.84 -31.10
N GLN A 137 -19.51 -18.60 -32.00
CA GLN A 137 -20.77 -19.32 -31.77
C GLN A 137 -20.55 -20.80 -31.44
N ASN A 138 -19.29 -21.20 -31.19
CA ASN A 138 -18.97 -22.55 -30.80
C ASN A 138 -19.70 -22.92 -29.49
N PRO A 139 -20.63 -23.90 -29.51
CA PRO A 139 -21.41 -24.28 -28.33
C PRO A 139 -20.57 -24.99 -27.25
N ALA A 140 -19.32 -25.35 -27.54
CA ALA A 140 -18.40 -25.94 -26.58
C ALA A 140 -17.72 -24.89 -25.67
N LEU A 141 -17.81 -23.60 -26.00
CA LEU A 141 -17.23 -22.53 -25.20
C LEU A 141 -17.91 -22.45 -23.84
N SER A 142 -17.10 -22.16 -22.82
CA SER A 142 -17.58 -21.86 -21.49
C SER A 142 -18.53 -20.65 -21.51
N PRO A 143 -19.51 -20.59 -20.59
CA PRO A 143 -20.44 -19.47 -20.51
C PRO A 143 -19.74 -18.11 -20.34
N MET A 144 -18.52 -18.11 -19.77
CA MET A 144 -17.73 -16.91 -19.53
C MET A 144 -17.15 -16.31 -20.80
N LEU A 145 -16.76 -17.15 -21.76
CA LEU A 145 -16.24 -16.71 -23.05
C LEU A 145 -17.38 -16.47 -24.06
N SER A 146 -18.35 -17.38 -24.11
CA SER A 146 -19.49 -17.29 -25.05
C SER A 146 -20.46 -16.13 -24.78
N ALA A 147 -20.40 -15.51 -23.59
CA ALA A 147 -21.21 -14.33 -23.29
C ALA A 147 -20.75 -13.07 -24.03
N PHE A 148 -19.49 -13.03 -24.50
CA PHE A 148 -18.98 -11.90 -25.26
C PHE A 148 -19.56 -11.91 -26.67
N SER A 149 -20.25 -10.81 -27.01
CA SER A 149 -20.79 -10.60 -28.35
C SER A 149 -19.68 -10.16 -29.31
N ALA A 150 -19.84 -10.49 -30.59
CA ALA A 150 -18.86 -10.10 -31.62
C ALA A 150 -18.61 -8.59 -31.70
N GLY A 151 -19.64 -7.76 -31.51
CA GLY A 151 -19.49 -6.30 -31.63
C GLY A 151 -18.91 -5.91 -32.99
N SER A 152 -17.75 -5.26 -32.97
CA SER A 152 -16.96 -4.92 -34.17
C SER A 152 -15.93 -5.97 -34.61
N VAL A 153 -15.73 -7.05 -33.85
CA VAL A 153 -14.81 -8.14 -34.20
C VAL A 153 -15.34 -8.91 -35.41
N SER A 154 -14.54 -8.96 -36.48
CA SER A 154 -14.87 -9.68 -37.71
C SER A 154 -14.42 -11.14 -37.67
N ASP A 155 -14.86 -11.94 -38.65
CA ASP A 155 -14.44 -13.34 -38.76
C ASP A 155 -12.95 -13.49 -39.16
N GLU A 156 -12.31 -12.43 -39.68
CA GLU A 156 -10.88 -12.42 -40.00
C GLU A 156 -10.01 -12.15 -38.78
N ASP A 157 -10.55 -11.42 -37.79
CA ASP A 157 -9.85 -11.09 -36.55
C ASP A 157 -9.84 -12.31 -35.60
N ARG A 158 -10.91 -13.11 -35.60
CA ARG A 158 -11.04 -14.29 -34.73
C ARG A 158 -10.11 -15.42 -35.14
N VAL A 159 -9.61 -16.14 -34.14
CA VAL A 159 -8.77 -17.32 -34.31
C VAL A 159 -7.52 -17.00 -35.15
N SER A 160 -7.09 -15.73 -35.09
CA SER A 160 -5.91 -15.23 -35.79
C SER A 160 -4.62 -15.64 -35.08
N ARG A 161 -4.75 -16.10 -33.82
CA ARG A 161 -3.67 -16.43 -32.86
C ARG A 161 -2.99 -15.21 -32.26
N PHE A 162 -3.50 -14.02 -32.56
CA PHE A 162 -3.07 -12.75 -32.01
C PHE A 162 -4.30 -12.03 -31.48
N VAL A 163 -4.17 -11.38 -30.33
CA VAL A 163 -5.24 -10.56 -29.77
C VAL A 163 -5.21 -9.22 -30.48
N GLU A 164 -6.17 -9.00 -31.37
CA GLU A 164 -6.23 -7.79 -32.17
C GLU A 164 -6.76 -6.60 -31.34
N GLU A 165 -6.40 -5.38 -31.73
CA GLU A 165 -6.83 -4.14 -31.05
C GLU A 165 -8.37 -4.05 -30.93
N VAL A 166 -9.08 -4.55 -31.95
CA VAL A 166 -10.53 -4.57 -31.98
C VAL A 166 -11.11 -5.52 -30.93
N GLU A 167 -10.48 -6.67 -30.71
CA GLU A 167 -10.89 -7.67 -29.72
C GLU A 167 -10.65 -7.15 -28.31
N ARG A 168 -9.47 -6.53 -28.08
CA ARG A 168 -9.17 -5.86 -26.81
C ARG A 168 -10.20 -4.77 -26.48
N SER A 169 -10.47 -3.88 -27.43
CA SER A 169 -11.44 -2.79 -27.25
C SER A 169 -12.85 -3.31 -26.97
N GLU A 170 -13.22 -4.43 -27.60
CA GLU A 170 -14.50 -5.10 -27.40
C GLU A 170 -14.61 -5.77 -26.04
N PHE A 171 -13.54 -6.44 -25.62
CA PHE A 171 -13.40 -7.03 -24.29
C PHE A 171 -13.59 -5.96 -23.21
N GLU A 172 -12.81 -4.88 -23.23
CA GLU A 172 -12.87 -3.78 -22.26
C GLU A 172 -14.28 -3.18 -22.15
N ARG A 173 -14.94 -2.96 -23.29
CA ARG A 173 -16.28 -2.40 -23.33
C ARG A 173 -17.32 -3.32 -22.71
N GLN A 174 -17.28 -4.61 -23.03
CA GLN A 174 -18.29 -5.58 -22.57
C GLN A 174 -18.06 -5.98 -21.11
N MET A 175 -16.81 -5.95 -20.63
CA MET A 175 -16.44 -6.18 -19.23
C MET A 175 -17.11 -5.23 -18.24
N ILE A 176 -17.55 -4.04 -18.66
CA ILE A 176 -18.36 -3.14 -17.81
C ILE A 176 -19.64 -3.84 -17.33
N SER A 177 -20.22 -4.70 -18.17
CA SER A 177 -21.47 -5.44 -17.87
C SER A 177 -21.23 -6.89 -17.48
N LEU A 178 -20.26 -7.54 -18.13
CA LEU A 178 -19.94 -8.96 -17.93
C LEU A 178 -18.93 -9.18 -16.80
N GLY A 179 -18.29 -8.11 -16.29
CA GLY A 179 -17.22 -8.15 -15.29
C GLY A 179 -17.53 -9.04 -14.10
N PRO A 180 -18.68 -8.90 -13.41
CA PRO A 180 -19.01 -9.78 -12.30
C PRO A 180 -19.06 -11.26 -12.70
N MET A 181 -19.64 -11.58 -13.85
CA MET A 181 -19.73 -12.97 -14.31
C MET A 181 -18.33 -13.52 -14.63
N TYR A 182 -17.55 -12.77 -15.43
CA TYR A 182 -16.21 -13.17 -15.85
C TYR A 182 -15.23 -13.30 -14.68
N MET A 183 -15.25 -12.37 -13.74
CA MET A 183 -14.38 -12.37 -12.57
C MET A 183 -14.76 -13.49 -11.59
N ASN A 184 -16.05 -13.64 -11.24
CA ASN A 184 -16.48 -14.65 -10.27
C ASN A 184 -16.33 -16.08 -10.81
N ASP A 185 -16.87 -16.35 -12.00
CA ASP A 185 -16.98 -17.72 -12.50
C ASP A 185 -15.86 -18.10 -13.48
N GLY A 186 -15.27 -17.12 -14.16
CA GLY A 186 -14.13 -17.30 -15.07
C GLY A 186 -12.82 -17.35 -14.29
N LEU A 187 -12.53 -16.28 -13.55
CA LEU A 187 -11.28 -16.11 -12.78
C LEU A 187 -11.35 -16.63 -11.34
N GLY A 188 -12.53 -17.00 -10.82
CA GLY A 188 -12.65 -17.45 -9.42
C GLY A 188 -12.40 -16.35 -8.39
N LEU A 189 -12.66 -15.08 -8.76
CA LEU A 189 -12.46 -13.90 -7.93
C LEU A 189 -13.81 -13.27 -7.55
N GLU A 190 -14.13 -13.27 -6.25
CA GLU A 190 -15.30 -12.61 -5.68
C GLU A 190 -15.26 -11.11 -5.97
N THR A 191 -16.02 -10.72 -6.98
CA THR A 191 -15.86 -9.40 -7.59
C THR A 191 -16.27 -8.26 -6.65
N GLU A 192 -17.34 -8.47 -5.88
CA GLU A 192 -17.82 -7.50 -4.90
C GLU A 192 -16.82 -7.29 -3.75
N GLU A 193 -16.05 -8.33 -3.41
CA GLU A 193 -15.06 -8.28 -2.33
C GLU A 193 -13.74 -7.64 -2.76
N LEU A 194 -13.39 -7.78 -4.03
CA LEU A 194 -12.20 -7.17 -4.62
C LEU A 194 -12.44 -5.71 -5.03
N LEU A 195 -13.51 -5.46 -5.78
CA LEU A 195 -13.75 -4.18 -6.46
C LEU A 195 -14.78 -3.30 -5.74
N GLY A 196 -15.71 -3.90 -4.98
CA GLY A 196 -16.88 -3.24 -4.40
C GLY A 196 -18.18 -3.52 -5.18
N ASP A 197 -19.29 -2.91 -4.77
CA ASP A 197 -20.60 -3.11 -5.41
C ASP A 197 -20.66 -2.45 -6.80
N PHE A 198 -20.74 -3.27 -7.85
CA PHE A 198 -20.85 -2.83 -9.25
C PHE A 198 -22.06 -1.93 -9.51
N ARG A 199 -23.11 -2.03 -8.71
CA ARG A 199 -24.32 -1.20 -8.84
C ARG A 199 -24.16 0.15 -8.14
N ALA A 200 -23.20 0.27 -7.23
CA ALA A 200 -22.92 1.48 -6.47
C ALA A 200 -21.88 2.38 -7.18
N PHE A 201 -21.19 1.89 -8.20
CA PHE A 201 -20.22 2.67 -8.95
C PHE A 201 -20.90 3.79 -9.76
N ASN A 202 -20.40 5.00 -9.57
CA ASN A 202 -20.78 6.15 -10.39
C ASN A 202 -20.09 6.08 -11.76
N GLU A 203 -18.81 5.68 -11.77
CA GLU A 203 -18.01 5.47 -12.97
C GLU A 203 -17.25 4.15 -12.81
N LEU A 204 -17.22 3.35 -13.87
CA LEU A 204 -16.43 2.12 -14.01
C LEU A 204 -15.74 2.17 -15.36
N LYS A 205 -14.41 2.08 -15.34
CA LYS A 205 -13.58 1.91 -16.53
C LYS A 205 -12.79 0.62 -16.38
N VAL A 206 -12.73 -0.16 -17.44
CA VAL A 206 -11.91 -1.38 -17.54
C VAL A 206 -10.89 -1.16 -18.64
N GLU A 207 -9.64 -1.47 -18.35
CA GLU A 207 -8.52 -1.45 -19.31
C GLU A 207 -7.81 -2.80 -19.26
N LEU A 208 -7.35 -3.26 -20.42
CA LEU A 208 -6.57 -4.48 -20.57
C LEU A 208 -5.20 -4.13 -21.16
N ASP A 209 -4.14 -4.62 -20.54
CA ASP A 209 -2.78 -4.57 -21.08
C ASP A 209 -2.26 -5.99 -21.34
N LEU A 210 -1.78 -6.22 -22.57
CA LEU A 210 -1.17 -7.47 -22.99
C LEU A 210 0.34 -7.53 -22.69
N ASN A 211 0.87 -6.50 -22.01
CA ASN A 211 2.25 -6.39 -21.56
C ASN A 211 3.28 -6.50 -22.72
N GLY A 212 2.90 -6.02 -23.91
CA GLY A 212 3.76 -5.95 -25.09
C GLY A 212 3.85 -7.22 -25.94
N GLU A 213 3.06 -8.25 -25.64
CA GLU A 213 2.93 -9.47 -26.43
C GLU A 213 1.49 -9.63 -26.88
N ASP A 214 1.22 -9.60 -28.17
CA ASP A 214 -0.14 -9.73 -28.71
C ASP A 214 -0.47 -11.18 -29.07
N ALA A 215 0.53 -12.06 -29.19
CA ALA A 215 0.31 -13.47 -29.47
C ALA A 215 -0.47 -14.17 -28.33
N VAL A 216 -1.23 -15.19 -28.70
CA VAL A 216 -1.86 -16.11 -27.74
C VAL A 216 -0.80 -17.10 -27.23
N VAL A 217 -0.11 -16.69 -26.16
CA VAL A 217 0.99 -17.40 -25.48
C VAL A 217 0.87 -17.23 -23.96
N ASN A 218 1.64 -18.01 -23.19
CA ASN A 218 1.73 -17.89 -21.72
C ASN A 218 2.54 -16.64 -21.33
N HIS A 219 2.02 -15.46 -21.67
CA HIS A 219 2.59 -14.17 -21.29
C HIS A 219 1.58 -13.41 -20.42
N PRO A 220 2.03 -12.69 -19.37
CA PRO A 220 1.10 -12.07 -18.42
C PRO A 220 0.09 -11.12 -19.08
N VAL A 221 -1.09 -11.03 -18.48
CA VAL A 221 -2.17 -10.12 -18.87
C VAL A 221 -2.59 -9.29 -17.67
N THR A 222 -2.73 -7.98 -17.86
CA THR A 222 -3.05 -7.05 -16.78
C THR A 222 -4.42 -6.43 -16.99
N LEU A 223 -5.33 -6.61 -16.02
CA LEU A 223 -6.64 -5.97 -15.98
C LEU A 223 -6.63 -4.81 -15.00
N THR A 224 -7.01 -3.62 -15.44
CA THR A 224 -7.14 -2.44 -14.57
C THR A 224 -8.59 -1.98 -14.50
N PHE A 225 -9.15 -1.99 -13.29
CA PHE A 225 -10.46 -1.48 -12.97
C PHE A 225 -10.32 -0.13 -12.26
N SER A 226 -10.87 0.93 -12.86
CA SER A 226 -10.97 2.25 -12.22
C SER A 226 -12.43 2.51 -11.86
N THR A 227 -12.71 2.61 -10.57
CA THR A 227 -14.06 2.80 -10.03
C THR A 227 -14.15 4.05 -9.17
N THR A 228 -15.34 4.66 -9.17
CA THR A 228 -15.68 5.74 -8.25
C THR A 228 -16.99 5.44 -7.53
N GLU A 229 -17.00 5.62 -6.20
CA GLU A 229 -18.15 5.32 -5.35
C GLU A 229 -18.41 6.47 -4.35
N LEU A 230 -19.68 6.80 -4.12
CA LEU A 230 -20.09 7.71 -3.05
C LEU A 230 -20.30 6.94 -1.75
N LEU A 231 -19.49 7.25 -0.74
CA LEU A 231 -19.57 6.61 0.57
C LEU A 231 -20.44 7.40 1.54
N VAL A 232 -21.11 6.66 2.42
CA VAL A 232 -21.82 7.22 3.57
C VAL A 232 -20.81 7.58 4.67
N ASP A 233 -20.86 8.83 5.13
CA ASP A 233 -19.93 9.33 6.16
C ASP A 233 -20.06 8.54 7.46
N SER A 234 -18.91 8.15 8.03
CA SER A 234 -18.80 7.49 9.33
C SER A 234 -19.47 6.11 9.42
N VAL A 235 -19.66 5.46 8.27
CA VAL A 235 -20.02 4.04 8.17
C VAL A 235 -18.74 3.23 7.91
N ARG A 236 -18.59 2.10 8.60
CA ARG A 236 -17.41 1.23 8.39
C ARG A 236 -17.49 0.65 6.98
N LEU A 237 -16.36 0.76 6.27
CA LEU A 237 -16.14 0.17 4.96
C LEU A 237 -15.19 -1.00 5.12
N ASP A 238 -15.59 -2.17 4.65
CA ASP A 238 -14.68 -3.29 4.44
C ASP A 238 -14.00 -3.05 3.08
N VAL A 239 -12.73 -2.71 3.15
CA VAL A 239 -11.95 -2.22 2.01
C VAL A 239 -11.62 -3.36 1.06
N LEU A 240 -11.16 -4.45 1.65
CA LEU A 240 -10.77 -5.68 0.98
C LEU A 240 -10.97 -6.81 1.98
N ARG A 241 -11.58 -7.91 1.53
CA ARG A 241 -11.65 -9.16 2.29
C ARG A 241 -11.31 -10.33 1.37
N ASN A 242 -11.30 -11.54 1.92
CA ASN A 242 -11.06 -12.74 1.13
C ASN A 242 -11.92 -12.73 -0.13
N PHE A 243 -11.24 -12.67 -1.28
CA PHE A 243 -11.83 -12.49 -2.59
C PHE A 243 -11.56 -13.68 -3.52
N MET A 244 -10.85 -14.72 -3.07
CA MET A 244 -10.60 -15.90 -3.90
C MET A 244 -11.56 -17.03 -3.55
N VAL A 245 -12.15 -17.61 -4.59
CA VAL A 245 -13.03 -18.77 -4.45
C VAL A 245 -12.19 -20.04 -4.41
N VAL A 246 -12.16 -20.71 -3.26
CA VAL A 246 -11.43 -21.98 -3.09
C VAL A 246 -12.14 -23.10 -3.85
N GLN A 247 -11.40 -23.78 -4.74
CA GLN A 247 -11.92 -24.89 -5.55
C GLN A 247 -10.99 -26.12 -5.54
N PRO A 248 -11.52 -27.34 -5.79
CA PRO A 248 -10.74 -28.58 -5.67
C PRO A 248 -9.52 -28.69 -6.60
N ALA A 249 -9.59 -28.07 -7.78
CA ALA A 249 -8.46 -27.86 -8.67
C ALA A 249 -8.18 -26.36 -8.67
N PRO A 250 -7.12 -25.86 -8.01
CA PRO A 250 -6.95 -24.43 -7.79
C PRO A 250 -6.70 -23.67 -9.10
N LEU A 251 -7.37 -22.53 -9.28
CA LEU A 251 -7.02 -21.59 -10.36
C LEU A 251 -5.76 -20.80 -10.03
N TRP A 252 -5.56 -20.52 -8.74
CA TRP A 252 -4.49 -19.69 -8.21
C TRP A 252 -3.63 -20.50 -7.24
N SER A 253 -2.31 -20.43 -7.41
CA SER A 253 -1.34 -21.04 -6.51
C SER A 253 -1.03 -20.11 -5.34
N ASP A 254 -0.57 -18.92 -5.67
CA ASP A 254 -0.26 -17.83 -4.75
C ASP A 254 -0.53 -16.46 -5.38
N TYR A 255 -0.58 -15.43 -4.54
CA TYR A 255 -0.70 -14.06 -5.00
C TYR A 255 0.10 -13.07 -4.15
N ASP A 256 0.56 -12.02 -4.83
CA ASP A 256 1.16 -10.84 -4.22
C ASP A 256 0.12 -9.73 -4.13
N LEU A 257 0.07 -9.02 -2.99
CA LEU A 257 -0.87 -7.93 -2.75
C LEU A 257 -0.13 -6.67 -2.31
N MET A 258 -0.39 -5.57 -3.00
CA MET A 258 -0.02 -4.22 -2.59
C MET A 258 -1.26 -3.35 -2.55
N LEU A 259 -1.62 -2.83 -1.38
CA LEU A 259 -2.73 -1.91 -1.22
C LEU A 259 -2.25 -0.60 -0.58
N GLU A 260 -2.57 0.53 -1.20
CA GLU A 260 -2.30 1.87 -0.69
C GLU A 260 -3.57 2.74 -0.75
N ALA A 261 -4.15 3.04 0.41
CA ALA A 261 -5.30 3.93 0.53
C ALA A 261 -4.89 5.28 1.15
N LYS A 262 -5.25 6.38 0.48
CA LYS A 262 -4.94 7.76 0.86
C LYS A 262 -6.19 8.56 1.19
N SER A 263 -6.08 9.46 2.15
CA SER A 263 -7.08 10.49 2.41
C SER A 263 -6.51 11.90 2.17
N THR A 264 -7.36 12.91 2.32
CA THR A 264 -6.97 14.32 2.25
C THR A 264 -6.76 14.91 3.64
N SER A 265 -6.34 16.17 3.72
CA SER A 265 -6.21 16.90 4.99
C SER A 265 -7.52 16.99 5.79
N THR A 266 -8.67 16.89 5.09
CA THR A 266 -10.01 17.06 5.65
C THR A 266 -10.85 15.79 5.69
N THR A 267 -10.33 14.67 5.17
CA THR A 267 -10.95 13.34 5.23
C THR A 267 -10.03 12.38 5.97
N ALA A 268 -10.57 11.37 6.64
CA ALA A 268 -9.76 10.42 7.39
C ALA A 268 -10.15 8.98 7.07
N LEU A 269 -9.14 8.10 7.10
CA LEU A 269 -9.29 6.64 7.07
C LEU A 269 -9.09 6.14 8.50
N SER A 270 -10.07 6.45 9.35
CA SER A 270 -9.96 6.25 10.79
C SER A 270 -10.13 4.77 11.16
N ASN A 271 -9.54 4.35 12.29
CA ASN A 271 -9.71 2.99 12.84
C ASN A 271 -9.48 1.86 11.81
N SER A 272 -8.53 2.07 10.91
CA SER A 272 -8.09 1.06 9.95
C SER A 272 -7.50 -0.13 10.69
N ILE A 273 -8.01 -1.33 10.42
CA ILE A 273 -7.61 -2.55 11.10
C ILE A 273 -7.63 -3.73 10.12
N LEU A 274 -6.54 -4.49 10.12
CA LEU A 274 -6.46 -5.81 9.52
C LEU A 274 -6.83 -6.85 10.58
N ARG A 275 -7.66 -7.82 10.20
CA ARG A 275 -8.11 -8.92 11.04
C ARG A 275 -7.81 -10.25 10.36
N GLU A 276 -7.74 -11.30 11.18
CA GLU A 276 -7.76 -12.71 10.77
C GLU A 276 -6.49 -13.23 10.07
N SER A 277 -5.53 -12.36 9.77
CA SER A 277 -4.26 -12.74 9.15
C SER A 277 -3.05 -12.02 9.77
N GLU A 278 -1.94 -12.75 9.87
CA GLU A 278 -0.59 -12.22 10.16
C GLU A 278 0.32 -12.26 8.93
N ALA A 279 -0.19 -12.70 7.77
CA ALA A 279 0.58 -12.87 6.54
C ALA A 279 0.91 -11.53 5.84
N PHE A 280 0.29 -10.43 6.27
CA PHE A 280 0.44 -9.12 5.65
C PHE A 280 1.19 -8.12 6.56
N ASP A 281 2.10 -7.35 5.98
CA ASP A 281 2.63 -6.15 6.61
C ASP A 281 1.61 -5.01 6.49
N PHE A 282 1.04 -4.63 7.62
CA PHE A 282 0.03 -3.58 7.71
C PHE A 282 0.58 -2.36 8.44
N SER A 283 0.49 -1.20 7.78
CA SER A 283 0.91 0.06 8.38
C SER A 283 -0.08 1.19 8.12
N VAL A 284 -0.20 2.08 9.11
CA VAL A 284 -0.99 3.30 9.01
C VAL A 284 -0.06 4.47 9.32
N SER A 285 -0.12 5.48 8.46
CA SER A 285 0.56 6.75 8.68
C SER A 285 -0.41 7.90 8.52
N ARG A 286 -0.23 8.94 9.33
CA ARG A 286 -1.08 10.11 9.39
C ARG A 286 -0.20 11.35 9.30
N MET A 287 -0.36 12.07 8.20
CA MET A 287 0.30 13.35 7.99
C MET A 287 -0.76 14.47 8.00
N PRO A 288 -0.38 15.73 8.28
CA PRO A 288 -1.34 16.84 8.27
C PRO A 288 -2.11 17.02 6.96
N TRP A 289 -1.58 16.49 5.85
CA TRP A 289 -2.18 16.52 4.52
C TRP A 289 -3.00 15.28 4.16
N GLY A 290 -3.04 14.23 4.99
CA GLY A 290 -3.78 13.00 4.70
C GLY A 290 -3.33 11.79 5.52
N ASP A 291 -4.21 10.82 5.66
CA ASP A 291 -3.90 9.47 6.13
C ASP A 291 -3.39 8.64 4.94
N THR A 292 -2.52 7.67 5.22
CA THR A 292 -2.08 6.65 4.27
C THR A 292 -2.07 5.30 4.96
N VAL A 293 -2.89 4.38 4.48
CA VAL A 293 -3.00 2.99 4.92
C VAL A 293 -2.30 2.12 3.88
N ARG A 294 -1.37 1.29 4.31
CA ARG A 294 -0.66 0.34 3.44
C ARG A 294 -0.81 -1.08 3.95
N MET A 295 -1.00 -2.00 3.03
CA MET A 295 -1.01 -3.44 3.27
C MET A 295 -0.18 -4.11 2.18
N ARG A 296 0.77 -4.95 2.56
CA ARG A 296 1.62 -5.69 1.63
C ARG A 296 1.66 -7.17 2.03
N GLY A 297 1.48 -8.07 1.07
CA GLY A 297 1.66 -9.51 1.22
C GLY A 297 2.40 -10.07 0.01
N GLU A 298 3.24 -11.06 0.23
CA GLU A 298 4.01 -11.76 -0.82
C GLU A 298 3.79 -13.27 -0.69
N GLY A 299 3.50 -13.95 -1.80
CA GLY A 299 3.27 -15.40 -1.85
C GLY A 299 2.14 -15.88 -0.95
N ILE A 300 1.03 -15.13 -0.91
CA ILE A 300 -0.11 -15.44 -0.03
C ILE A 300 -0.89 -16.62 -0.60
N GLN A 301 -1.23 -17.59 0.24
CA GLN A 301 -1.97 -18.78 -0.16
C GLN A 301 -3.47 -18.49 -0.32
N GLN A 302 -4.12 -19.30 -1.17
CA GLN A 302 -5.54 -19.15 -1.51
C GLN A 302 -6.52 -19.30 -0.33
N ASP A 303 -6.13 -19.98 0.74
CA ASP A 303 -6.98 -20.24 1.91
C ASP A 303 -6.79 -19.21 3.03
N GLU A 304 -5.93 -18.21 2.84
CA GLU A 304 -5.69 -17.15 3.82
C GLU A 304 -6.94 -16.28 4.02
N SER A 305 -7.49 -16.30 5.23
CA SER A 305 -8.64 -15.49 5.60
C SER A 305 -8.19 -14.13 6.14
N PHE A 306 -8.66 -13.04 5.53
CA PHE A 306 -8.37 -11.70 6.03
C PHE A 306 -9.53 -10.74 5.79
N VAL A 307 -9.60 -9.69 6.62
CA VAL A 307 -10.51 -8.55 6.42
C VAL A 307 -9.79 -7.26 6.78
N LEU A 308 -9.62 -6.38 5.80
CA LEU A 308 -9.17 -5.00 6.00
C LEU A 308 -10.40 -4.09 6.06
N SER A 309 -10.61 -3.43 7.20
CA SER A 309 -11.72 -2.48 7.37
C SER A 309 -11.21 -1.10 7.79
N THR A 310 -11.89 -0.06 7.33
CA THR A 310 -11.61 1.34 7.70
C THR A 310 -12.90 2.11 7.97
N LEU A 311 -12.79 3.24 8.67
CA LEU A 311 -13.88 4.17 8.92
C LEU A 311 -13.62 5.46 8.12
N PRO A 312 -14.11 5.54 6.86
CA PRO A 312 -14.03 6.76 6.08
C PRO A 312 -14.91 7.85 6.71
N THR A 313 -14.34 9.03 6.92
CA THR A 313 -15.07 10.14 7.55
C THR A 313 -14.63 11.51 7.06
N SER A 314 -15.58 12.43 6.95
CA SER A 314 -15.33 13.86 6.69
C SER A 314 -15.38 14.72 7.96
N ASN A 315 -15.65 14.09 9.11
CA ASN A 315 -15.75 14.76 10.40
C ASN A 315 -14.40 15.37 10.81
N LEU A 316 -14.42 16.67 11.07
CA LEU A 316 -13.25 17.45 11.44
C LEU A 316 -12.58 16.98 12.73
N VAL A 317 -13.25 16.24 13.63
CA VAL A 317 -12.61 15.67 14.83
C VAL A 317 -11.59 14.57 14.46
N TYR A 318 -11.86 13.85 13.36
CA TYR A 318 -11.02 12.76 12.88
C TYR A 318 -10.04 13.20 11.79
N ALA A 319 -10.21 14.40 11.23
CA ALA A 319 -9.40 14.89 10.13
C ALA A 319 -7.90 14.96 10.49
N PRO A 320 -6.99 14.55 9.58
CA PRO A 320 -5.56 14.56 9.86
C PRO A 320 -5.01 15.94 10.24
N VAL A 321 -5.49 17.00 9.58
CA VAL A 321 -5.04 18.37 9.84
C VAL A 321 -5.44 18.87 11.23
N SER A 322 -6.65 18.55 11.69
CA SER A 322 -7.18 19.02 12.96
C SER A 322 -6.51 18.29 14.12
N ILE A 323 -6.33 16.98 14.02
CA ILE A 323 -5.62 16.17 15.02
C ILE A 323 -4.18 16.66 15.13
N SER A 324 -3.50 16.90 13.99
CA SER A 324 -2.13 17.42 13.98
C SER A 324 -2.05 18.79 14.65
N LEU A 325 -2.97 19.71 14.32
CA LEU A 325 -3.00 21.05 14.91
C LEU A 325 -3.30 21.00 16.40
N LEU A 326 -4.30 20.22 16.83
CA LEU A 326 -4.66 20.06 18.23
C LEU A 326 -3.51 19.45 19.05
N THR A 327 -2.78 18.49 18.47
CA THR A 327 -1.60 17.89 19.11
C THR A 327 -0.49 18.92 19.29
N ILE A 328 -0.19 19.72 18.27
CA ILE A 328 0.84 20.78 18.35
C ILE A 328 0.43 21.86 19.34
N VAL A 329 -0.80 22.38 19.24
CA VAL A 329 -1.32 23.41 20.15
C VAL A 329 -1.34 22.89 21.59
N GLY A 330 -1.75 21.64 21.79
CA GLY A 330 -1.72 20.98 23.10
C GLY A 330 -0.32 20.91 23.68
N LEU A 331 0.68 20.48 22.90
CA LEU A 331 2.08 20.43 23.33
C LEU A 331 2.61 21.83 23.67
N ILE A 332 2.39 22.82 22.80
CA ILE A 332 2.81 24.20 23.04
C ILE A 332 2.14 24.75 24.30
N GLY A 333 0.84 24.53 24.46
CA GLY A 333 0.07 24.99 25.62
C GLY A 333 0.55 24.37 26.93
N ALA A 334 0.74 23.06 26.95
CA ALA A 334 1.26 22.34 28.12
C ALA A 334 2.68 22.81 28.49
N PHE A 335 3.55 22.98 27.49
CA PHE A 335 4.90 23.49 27.70
C PHE A 335 4.93 24.94 28.19
N ALA A 336 4.10 25.81 27.60
CA ALA A 336 3.94 27.20 28.03
C ALA A 336 3.43 27.31 29.47
N MET A 337 2.52 26.43 29.88
CA MET A 337 2.07 26.32 31.27
C MET A 337 3.23 25.93 32.20
N GLY A 338 4.06 24.96 31.80
CA GLY A 338 5.29 24.60 32.52
C GLY A 338 6.27 25.79 32.64
N LEU A 339 6.44 26.57 31.57
CA LEU A 339 7.26 27.79 31.58
C LEU A 339 6.72 28.87 32.51
N ALA A 340 5.39 29.04 32.56
CA ALA A 340 4.73 29.98 33.45
C ALA A 340 4.94 29.60 34.92
N LEU A 341 4.80 28.31 35.26
CA LEU A 341 5.02 27.77 36.61
C LEU A 341 6.49 27.87 37.07
N THR A 342 7.44 27.84 36.13
CA THR A 342 8.89 27.95 36.41
C THR A 342 9.44 29.38 36.37
N LYS A 343 8.60 30.43 36.37
CA LYS A 343 9.06 31.84 36.30
C LYS A 343 10.09 32.23 37.38
N SER A 344 10.03 31.62 38.56
CA SER A 344 10.97 31.82 39.68
C SER A 344 11.86 30.61 39.98
N ARG A 345 11.92 29.64 39.06
CA ARG A 345 12.60 28.35 39.22
C ARG A 345 13.54 28.05 38.05
N ARG A 346 14.39 27.03 38.20
CA ARG A 346 15.36 26.64 37.19
C ARG A 346 14.68 25.87 36.05
N ARG A 347 14.77 26.39 34.82
CA ARG A 347 14.11 25.84 33.62
C ARG A 347 14.85 24.68 32.94
N THR A 348 16.09 24.39 33.33
CA THR A 348 16.95 23.40 32.67
C THR A 348 16.31 22.01 32.59
N TYR A 349 15.62 21.57 33.65
CA TYR A 349 14.95 20.26 33.68
C TYR A 349 13.78 20.18 32.69
N LEU A 350 12.96 21.24 32.62
CA LEU A 350 11.86 21.33 31.66
C LEU A 350 12.36 21.31 30.21
N TYR A 351 13.49 21.95 29.92
CA TYR A 351 14.10 21.92 28.58
C TYR A 351 14.62 20.53 28.19
N MET A 352 15.15 19.75 29.14
CA MET A 352 15.58 18.37 28.87
C MET A 352 14.40 17.47 28.50
N GLU A 353 13.22 17.71 29.06
CA GLU A 353 11.99 16.95 28.79
C GLU A 353 11.30 17.31 27.46
N ILE A 354 11.83 18.27 26.68
CA ILE A 354 11.34 18.55 25.31
C ILE A 354 11.45 17.32 24.41
N VAL A 355 12.37 16.39 24.72
CA VAL A 355 12.52 15.12 23.99
C VAL A 355 11.25 14.26 24.00
N LEU A 356 10.33 14.50 24.93
CA LEU A 356 9.03 13.81 24.98
C LEU A 356 8.05 14.32 23.90
N ALA A 357 8.22 15.55 23.39
CA ALA A 357 7.33 16.11 22.37
C ALA A 357 7.40 15.34 21.03
N PRO A 358 8.60 15.01 20.48
CA PRO A 358 8.72 14.10 19.35
C PRO A 358 8.01 12.76 19.51
N ILE A 359 7.96 12.20 20.73
CA ILE A 359 7.28 10.91 20.98
C ILE A 359 5.76 11.05 20.75
N VAL A 360 5.14 12.12 21.28
CA VAL A 360 3.70 12.38 21.04
C VAL A 360 3.42 12.62 19.56
N LEU A 361 4.31 13.34 18.88
CA LEU A 361 4.20 13.57 17.44
C LEU A 361 4.32 12.26 16.64
N LEU A 362 5.20 11.34 17.04
CA LEU A 362 5.31 10.01 16.42
C LEU A 362 4.04 9.18 16.63
N VAL A 363 3.45 9.19 17.83
CA VAL A 363 2.16 8.51 18.08
C VAL A 363 1.06 9.05 17.15
N ALA A 364 1.00 10.37 16.97
CA ALA A 364 0.07 10.98 16.02
C ALA A 364 0.40 10.59 14.56
N LEU A 365 1.68 10.55 14.20
CA LEU A 365 2.16 10.22 12.86
C LEU A 365 1.93 8.76 12.47
N PHE A 366 2.00 7.82 13.41
CA PHE A 366 1.69 6.41 13.16
C PHE A 366 0.18 6.10 13.16
N GLY A 367 -0.68 7.13 13.09
CA GLY A 367 -2.11 6.93 12.92
C GLY A 367 -2.81 6.27 14.10
N TYR A 368 -2.24 6.32 15.31
CA TYR A 368 -2.89 5.75 16.51
C TYR A 368 -4.28 6.36 16.73
N PRO A 369 -5.22 5.61 17.34
CA PRO A 369 -6.55 6.14 17.63
C PRO A 369 -6.49 7.38 18.53
N ILE A 370 -7.43 8.32 18.32
CA ILE A 370 -7.48 9.61 19.03
C ILE A 370 -7.33 9.49 20.56
N PRO A 371 -7.95 8.51 21.24
CA PRO A 371 -7.76 8.34 22.69
C PRO A 371 -6.31 8.14 23.10
N PHE A 372 -5.52 7.39 22.32
CA PHE A 372 -4.10 7.17 22.61
C PHE A 372 -3.27 8.44 22.44
N ILE A 373 -3.54 9.23 21.40
CA ILE A 373 -2.89 10.53 21.19
C ILE A 373 -3.21 11.46 22.37
N GLY A 374 -4.48 11.51 22.80
CA GLY A 374 -4.92 12.31 23.95
C GLY A 374 -4.24 11.89 25.26
N ILE A 375 -4.13 10.59 25.52
CA ILE A 375 -3.44 10.06 26.71
C ILE A 375 -1.95 10.41 26.67
N ALA A 376 -1.27 10.22 25.54
CA ALA A 376 0.14 10.55 25.39
C ALA A 376 0.39 12.04 25.63
N LEU A 377 -0.42 12.91 25.01
CA LEU A 377 -0.37 14.36 25.21
C LEU A 377 -0.60 14.75 26.67
N GLY A 378 -1.63 14.17 27.31
CA GLY A 378 -1.96 14.42 28.71
C GLY A 378 -0.86 13.97 29.67
N ALA A 379 -0.26 12.79 29.43
CA ALA A 379 0.83 12.26 30.23
C ALA A 379 2.08 13.15 30.16
N VAL A 380 2.48 13.57 28.95
CA VAL A 380 3.61 14.49 28.76
C VAL A 380 3.33 15.85 29.42
N GLY A 381 2.12 16.40 29.24
CA GLY A 381 1.72 17.63 29.90
C GLY A 381 1.77 17.53 31.43
N PHE A 382 1.32 16.40 31.99
CA PHE A 382 1.40 16.15 33.43
C PHE A 382 2.85 16.08 33.93
N ILE A 383 3.73 15.37 33.22
CA ILE A 383 5.16 15.31 33.53
C ILE A 383 5.75 16.73 33.58
N TRP A 384 5.52 17.54 32.56
CA TRP A 384 6.02 18.93 32.52
C TRP A 384 5.51 19.79 33.68
N VAL A 385 4.26 19.60 34.10
CA VAL A 385 3.69 20.30 35.27
C VAL A 385 4.37 19.85 36.56
N VAL A 386 4.54 18.54 36.76
CA VAL A 386 5.21 17.99 37.95
C VAL A 386 6.65 18.47 38.01
N THR A 387 7.40 18.39 36.90
CA THR A 387 8.78 18.86 36.80
C THR A 387 8.88 20.36 37.05
N ALA A 388 7.94 21.15 36.53
CA ALA A 388 7.86 22.59 36.81
C ALA A 388 7.70 22.88 38.32
N ILE A 389 6.84 22.13 39.03
CA ILE A 389 6.59 22.30 40.47
C ILE A 389 7.77 21.79 41.32
N ALA A 390 8.39 20.69 40.92
CA ALA A 390 9.52 20.08 41.64
C ALA A 390 10.85 20.82 41.42
N SER A 391 10.97 21.60 40.33
CA SER A 391 12.21 22.29 39.98
C SER A 391 12.72 23.24 41.09
N PRO A 392 14.04 23.30 41.36
CA PRO A 392 14.59 24.14 42.42
C PRO A 392 14.34 25.62 42.12
N ARG A 393 14.03 26.39 43.17
CA ARG A 393 13.91 27.85 43.08
C ARG A 393 15.26 28.47 42.76
N LEU A 394 15.26 29.55 42.00
CA LEU A 394 16.48 30.31 41.72
C LEU A 394 16.98 30.97 43.01
N VAL A 395 18.05 30.45 43.58
CA VAL A 395 18.75 31.07 44.70
C VAL A 395 19.63 32.18 44.13
N GLY A 396 19.37 33.43 44.50
CA GLY A 396 20.23 34.56 44.12
C GLY A 396 19.60 35.66 43.27
N VAL A 397 18.27 35.79 43.18
CA VAL A 397 17.72 37.12 42.89
C VAL A 397 18.04 37.97 44.11
N GLN A 398 19.14 38.72 44.05
CA GLN A 398 19.33 39.84 44.95
C GLN A 398 18.06 40.68 44.84
N ARG A 399 17.20 40.63 45.87
CA ARG A 399 16.37 41.79 46.20
C ARG A 399 17.31 42.96 46.07
N ASN A 400 17.06 43.88 45.14
CA ASN A 400 17.81 45.12 44.98
C ASN A 400 18.35 45.52 46.35
N ALA A 401 19.63 45.22 46.60
CA ALA A 401 20.26 45.62 47.82
C ALA A 401 20.20 47.13 47.69
N SER A 402 19.32 47.76 48.47
CA SER A 402 19.21 49.20 48.56
C SER A 402 20.63 49.71 48.64
N THR A 403 21.09 50.38 47.57
CA THR A 403 22.43 50.94 47.52
C THR A 403 22.57 51.75 48.82
N PRO A 404 23.52 51.42 49.71
CA PRO A 404 23.62 52.09 50.99
C PRO A 404 23.72 53.60 50.74
N SER A 405 22.74 54.36 51.23
CA SER A 405 22.67 55.80 51.05
C SER A 405 23.67 56.44 52.00
N TYR A 406 24.88 56.70 51.51
CA TYR A 406 25.92 57.38 52.27
C TYR A 406 25.66 58.90 52.30
N PRO A 407 25.84 59.58 53.45
CA PRO A 407 25.78 61.03 53.51
C PRO A 407 26.88 61.63 52.63
N LYS A 408 26.55 62.70 51.89
CA LYS A 408 27.48 63.37 50.97
C LYS A 408 27.89 64.74 51.50
N ILE A 409 29.17 65.08 51.40
CA ILE A 409 29.68 66.42 51.75
C ILE A 409 30.28 67.13 50.53
N ALA A 410 30.08 68.43 50.44
CA ALA A 410 30.67 69.25 49.38
C ALA A 410 32.16 69.49 49.63
N CYS A 411 32.99 69.32 48.60
CA CYS A 411 34.40 69.68 48.68
C CYS A 411 34.57 71.20 48.80
N PRO A 412 35.33 71.72 49.79
CA PRO A 412 35.53 73.17 49.95
C PRO A 412 36.17 73.85 48.73
N ALA A 413 36.97 73.12 47.94
CA ALA A 413 37.73 73.66 46.82
C ALA A 413 36.98 73.63 45.48
N CYS A 414 36.10 72.67 45.25
CA CYS A 414 35.42 72.49 43.95
C CYS A 414 33.92 72.20 44.04
N GLN A 415 33.35 72.24 45.24
CA GLN A 415 31.92 72.01 45.54
C GLN A 415 31.35 70.65 45.09
N THR A 416 32.19 69.72 44.60
CA THR A 416 31.75 68.36 44.25
C THR A 416 31.32 67.59 45.49
N MET A 417 30.16 66.93 45.42
CA MET A 417 29.59 66.13 46.50
C MET A 417 30.26 64.76 46.58
N ASN A 418 30.91 64.45 47.69
CA ASN A 418 31.61 63.18 47.91
C ASN A 418 30.89 62.36 48.99
N PRO A 419 30.60 61.06 48.76
CA PRO A 419 29.98 60.19 49.76
C PRO A 419 30.96 59.79 50.87
N ILE A 420 30.48 59.74 52.11
CA ILE A 420 31.26 59.28 53.28
C ILE A 420 30.89 57.82 53.56
N THR A 421 31.84 56.91 53.34
CA THR A 421 31.62 55.46 53.45
C THR A 421 32.06 54.84 54.77
N THR A 422 32.61 55.63 55.70
CA THR A 422 33.10 55.16 57.01
C THR A 422 32.78 56.16 58.13
N ASP A 423 32.56 55.64 59.34
CA ASP A 423 32.31 56.39 60.57
C ASP A 423 33.58 56.62 61.40
N GLU A 424 34.74 56.06 61.00
CA GLU A 424 36.00 56.30 61.68
C GLU A 424 36.44 57.76 61.52
N ARG A 425 36.86 58.40 62.61
CA ARG A 425 37.37 59.78 62.62
C ARG A 425 38.69 59.84 63.39
N PRO A 426 39.72 60.56 62.90
CA PRO A 426 39.73 61.38 61.69
C PRO A 426 39.91 60.58 60.40
N HIS A 427 39.06 60.82 59.39
CA HIS A 427 39.15 60.16 58.07
C HIS A 427 39.65 61.13 57.01
N ARG A 428 40.59 60.66 56.17
CA ARG A 428 41.10 61.37 55.00
C ARG A 428 40.71 60.62 53.73
N PHE A 429 40.13 61.32 52.76
CA PHE A 429 39.83 60.78 51.44
C PHE A 429 40.03 61.85 50.37
N ASN A 430 40.24 61.44 49.12
CA ASN A 430 40.43 62.36 48.01
C ASN A 430 39.09 62.78 47.42
N CYS A 431 38.92 64.09 47.18
CA CYS A 431 37.76 64.59 46.45
C CYS A 431 37.74 64.03 45.02
N GLN A 432 36.60 63.52 44.56
CA GLN A 432 36.43 63.04 43.19
C GLN A 432 36.56 64.14 42.13
N GLY A 433 36.25 65.39 42.46
CA GLY A 433 36.28 66.50 41.49
C GLY A 433 37.67 67.12 41.30
N CYS A 434 38.38 67.41 42.37
CA CYS A 434 39.67 68.13 42.32
C CYS A 434 40.86 67.36 42.90
N SER A 435 40.66 66.09 43.29
CA SER A 435 41.69 65.20 43.86
C SER A 435 42.38 65.70 45.13
N ARG A 436 41.94 66.82 45.72
CA ARG A 436 42.47 67.32 47.00
C ARG A 436 42.02 66.43 48.15
N VAL A 437 42.92 66.22 49.12
CA VAL A 437 42.65 65.45 50.33
C VAL A 437 41.70 66.23 51.24
N ILE A 438 40.52 65.68 51.49
CA ILE A 438 39.57 66.18 52.48
C ILE A 438 39.82 65.40 53.77
N LYS A 439 39.96 66.12 54.89
CA LYS A 439 40.07 65.53 56.23
C LYS A 439 38.80 65.85 57.00
N ILE A 440 38.06 64.82 57.42
CA ILE A 440 36.95 64.95 58.35
C ILE A 440 37.51 64.72 59.75
N VAL A 441 37.39 65.73 60.61
CA VAL A 441 37.66 65.67 62.05
C VAL A 441 36.34 65.62 62.81
N ALA A 442 36.39 65.17 64.07
CA ALA A 442 35.21 64.89 64.91
C ALA A 442 34.20 66.04 64.96
#